data_AF-A0A2S5LX24-F1
#
_entry.id   AF-A0A2S5LX24-F1
#
_cell.length_a   1.000
_cell.length_b   1.000
_cell.length_c   1.000
_cell.angle_alpha   90.00
_cell.angle_beta   90.00
_cell.angle_gamma   90.00
#
_symmetry.space_group_name_H-M   'P 1'
#
loop_
_entity.id
_entity.type
_entity.pdbx_description
1 polymer ?
#
loop_
_entity_poly.entity_id
_entity_poly.type
_entity_poly.pdbx_seq_one_letter_code
_entity_poly.pdbx_strand_id
1 'polypeptide(L)'
;MKAILIILSIITLPAYADIFVCLDDKNRTVYQDEPCADKTIRTIKNVPAPTPEEQAIAQERIDQIHETSRLRATETELERLEQEKREIELEKIALERQRLELLEQQALNERHPYPIYVNPRYRNRYGGPWLNKPPYRKFPNRPPINSQSVNPPTVNPPTVNPPTVNPPTVNPQNGSLSNINPSNTSPTIAIPP
;
A
#
# COMPACT_ATOMS: atom_id res chain seq x y z
N MET A 1 -54.95 11.56 -18.89
CA MET A 1 -54.80 12.12 -17.53
C MET A 1 -53.37 12.09 -16.96
N LYS A 2 -52.51 11.10 -17.28
CA LYS A 2 -51.13 11.06 -16.73
C LYS A 2 -50.18 12.17 -17.21
N ALA A 3 -50.37 12.73 -18.41
CA ALA A 3 -49.51 13.80 -18.94
C ALA A 3 -49.70 15.17 -18.24
N ILE A 4 -50.85 15.41 -17.61
CA ILE A 4 -51.14 16.69 -16.91
C ILE A 4 -50.40 16.76 -15.56
N LEU A 5 -50.11 15.63 -14.93
CA LEU A 5 -49.40 15.58 -13.64
C LEU A 5 -47.90 15.91 -13.76
N ILE A 6 -47.26 15.71 -14.93
CA ILE A 6 -45.84 16.02 -15.14
C ILE A 6 -45.62 17.51 -15.41
N ILE A 7 -46.59 18.19 -16.02
CA ILE A 7 -46.51 19.64 -16.28
C ILE A 7 -46.68 20.44 -14.97
N LEU A 8 -47.44 19.91 -14.00
CA LEU A 8 -47.65 20.58 -12.72
C LEU A 8 -46.41 20.55 -11.79
N SER A 9 -45.50 19.59 -11.95
CA SER A 9 -44.30 19.49 -11.09
C SER A 9 -43.16 20.44 -11.48
N ILE A 10 -43.25 21.10 -12.65
CA ILE A 10 -42.20 22.02 -13.14
C ILE A 10 -42.41 23.45 -12.62
N ILE A 11 -43.60 23.77 -12.09
CA ILE A 11 -43.90 25.10 -11.52
C ILE A 11 -43.57 25.09 -10.02
N THR A 12 -42.31 24.84 -9.67
CA THR A 12 -41.82 25.17 -8.32
C THR A 12 -41.31 26.60 -8.37
N LEU A 13 -42.18 27.54 -7.96
CA LEU A 13 -41.75 28.92 -7.76
C LEU A 13 -40.74 28.92 -6.59
N PRO A 14 -39.56 29.54 -6.74
CA PRO A 14 -38.65 29.72 -5.62
C PRO A 14 -39.39 30.54 -4.55
N ALA A 15 -39.75 29.87 -3.45
CA ALA A 15 -40.29 30.56 -2.28
C ALA A 15 -39.13 31.31 -1.64
N TYR A 16 -39.01 32.59 -1.94
CA TYR A 16 -38.09 33.49 -1.27
C TYR A 16 -38.62 33.74 0.14
N ALA A 17 -38.11 32.99 1.12
CA ALA A 17 -38.37 33.22 2.54
C ALA A 17 -37.25 34.09 3.12
N ASP A 18 -37.60 35.22 3.72
CA ASP A 18 -36.67 35.97 4.55
C ASP A 18 -36.40 35.16 5.82
N ILE A 19 -35.13 34.91 6.14
CA ILE A 19 -34.77 34.18 7.35
C ILE A 19 -34.60 35.18 8.49
N PHE A 20 -35.46 35.08 9.48
CA PHE A 20 -35.41 35.88 10.71
C PHE A 20 -34.57 35.17 11.76
N VAL A 21 -33.68 35.93 12.42
CA VAL A 21 -32.90 35.43 13.57
C VAL A 21 -33.56 35.92 14.85
N CYS A 22 -34.14 34.98 15.59
CA CYS A 22 -34.87 35.19 16.83
C CYS A 22 -34.03 34.84 18.06
N LEU A 23 -34.39 35.40 19.22
CA LEU A 23 -33.96 34.89 20.53
C LEU A 23 -35.12 34.17 21.19
N ASP A 24 -34.87 32.94 21.62
CA ASP A 24 -35.75 32.16 22.50
C ASP A 24 -35.69 32.69 23.96
N ASP A 25 -36.63 32.30 24.82
CA ASP A 25 -36.71 32.69 26.25
C ASP A 25 -35.43 32.38 27.04
N LYS A 26 -34.62 31.47 26.52
CA LYS A 26 -33.32 31.06 27.06
C LYS A 26 -32.14 31.80 26.43
N ASN A 27 -32.37 32.91 25.72
CA ASN A 27 -31.36 33.68 24.98
C ASN A 27 -30.58 32.85 23.93
N ARG A 28 -31.22 31.88 23.27
CA ARG A 28 -30.59 31.09 22.18
C ARG A 28 -31.03 31.63 20.82
N THR A 29 -30.11 31.71 19.88
CA THR A 29 -30.40 32.14 18.50
C THR A 29 -31.12 31.03 17.73
N VAL A 30 -32.32 31.32 17.25
CA VAL A 30 -33.13 30.41 16.43
C VAL A 30 -33.39 31.09 15.09
N TYR A 31 -33.30 30.32 14.00
CA TYR A 31 -33.59 30.79 12.65
C TYR A 31 -34.99 30.36 12.27
N GLN A 32 -35.84 31.29 11.85
CA GLN A 32 -37.23 31.03 11.49
C GLN A 32 -37.57 31.75 10.19
N ASP A 33 -38.47 31.16 9.41
CA ASP A 33 -38.96 31.73 8.15
C ASP A 33 -40.09 32.75 8.39
N GLU A 34 -40.67 32.73 9.59
CA GLU A 34 -41.69 33.68 10.04
C GLU A 34 -41.08 34.70 11.01
N PRO A 35 -41.60 35.94 11.05
CA PRO A 35 -41.14 36.94 11.98
C PRO A 35 -41.38 36.48 13.43
N CYS A 36 -40.37 36.68 14.27
CA CYS A 36 -40.41 36.29 15.68
C CYS A 36 -41.56 37.00 16.42
N ALA A 37 -42.30 36.28 17.27
CA ALA A 37 -43.38 36.86 18.07
C ALA A 37 -42.87 37.91 19.08
N ASP A 38 -41.71 37.65 19.70
CA ASP A 38 -41.20 38.48 20.80
C ASP A 38 -40.16 39.50 20.35
N LYS A 39 -39.04 39.04 19.78
CA LYS A 39 -37.92 39.92 19.41
C LYS A 39 -37.07 39.37 18.27
N THR A 40 -37.18 40.01 17.11
CA THR A 40 -36.29 39.80 15.96
C THR A 40 -34.99 40.55 16.17
N ILE A 41 -33.85 39.85 16.20
CA ILE A 41 -32.54 40.51 16.33
C ILE A 41 -32.14 41.14 15.00
N ARG A 42 -32.24 40.33 13.93
CA ARG A 42 -31.83 40.69 12.58
C ARG A 42 -32.60 39.87 11.56
N THR A 43 -32.92 40.51 10.45
CA THR A 43 -33.42 39.84 9.25
C THR A 43 -32.23 39.62 8.33
N ILE A 44 -31.97 38.37 7.97
CA ILE A 44 -30.98 38.06 6.95
C ILE A 44 -31.66 38.34 5.63
N LYS A 45 -31.35 39.49 5.04
CA LYS A 45 -31.83 39.83 3.70
C LYS A 45 -31.40 38.75 2.74
N ASN A 46 -32.32 38.41 1.85
CA ASN A 46 -32.07 37.45 0.80
C ASN A 46 -30.78 37.79 0.05
N VAL A 47 -29.88 36.82 -0.02
CA VAL A 47 -28.64 36.96 -0.79
C VAL A 47 -29.08 37.09 -2.24
N PRO A 48 -28.71 38.16 -2.98
CA PRO A 48 -29.08 38.28 -4.37
C PRO A 48 -28.63 37.03 -5.12
N ALA A 49 -29.42 36.57 -6.08
CA ALA A 49 -29.01 35.44 -6.92
C ALA A 49 -27.61 35.75 -7.50
N PRO A 50 -26.67 34.79 -7.41
CA PRO A 50 -25.30 35.04 -7.86
C PRO A 50 -25.32 35.42 -9.34
N THR A 51 -24.47 36.36 -9.71
CA THR A 51 -24.34 36.77 -11.11
C THR A 51 -23.91 35.56 -11.96
N PRO A 52 -24.27 35.49 -13.25
CA PRO A 52 -23.86 34.36 -14.09
C PRO A 52 -22.33 34.18 -14.16
N GLU A 53 -21.57 35.26 -14.00
CA GLU A 53 -20.11 35.23 -13.90
C GLU A 53 -19.64 34.57 -12.59
N GLU A 54 -20.23 34.93 -11.46
CA GLU A 54 -19.93 34.29 -10.16
C GLU A 54 -20.28 32.80 -10.17
N GLN A 55 -21.38 32.42 -10.84
CA GLN A 55 -21.75 31.02 -11.00
C GLN A 55 -20.71 30.24 -11.81
N ALA A 56 -20.19 30.82 -12.89
CA ALA A 56 -19.14 30.20 -13.69
C ALA A 56 -17.84 30.00 -12.89
N ILE A 57 -17.42 31.02 -12.12
CA ILE A 57 -16.23 30.93 -11.26
C ILE A 57 -16.43 29.88 -10.16
N ALA A 58 -17.62 29.83 -9.55
CA ALA A 58 -17.93 28.83 -8.53
C ALA A 58 -17.87 27.41 -9.11
N GLN A 59 -18.42 27.21 -10.32
CA GLN A 59 -18.38 25.93 -11.00
C GLN A 59 -16.95 25.51 -11.35
N GLU A 60 -16.13 26.43 -11.88
CA GLU A 60 -14.72 26.16 -12.17
C GLU A 60 -13.95 25.74 -10.91
N ARG A 61 -14.19 26.39 -9.76
CA ARG A 61 -13.57 25.99 -8.49
C ARG A 61 -14.00 24.61 -8.04
N ILE A 62 -15.28 24.28 -8.19
CA ILE A 62 -15.81 22.95 -7.88
C ILE A 62 -15.13 21.90 -8.75
N ASP A 63 -15.00 22.16 -10.05
CA ASP A 63 -14.36 21.26 -11.00
C ASP A 63 -12.87 21.07 -10.67
N GLN A 64 -12.15 22.15 -10.34
CA GLN A 64 -10.75 22.08 -9.87
C GLN A 64 -10.61 21.27 -8.56
N ILE A 65 -11.53 21.44 -7.60
CA ILE A 65 -11.53 20.65 -6.36
C ILE A 65 -11.78 19.17 -6.67
N HIS A 66 -12.68 18.86 -7.59
CA HIS A 66 -12.94 17.47 -8.00
C HIS A 66 -11.73 16.85 -8.70
N GLU A 67 -11.08 17.59 -9.60
CA GLU A 67 -9.87 17.12 -10.29
C GLU A 67 -8.73 16.86 -9.30
N THR A 68 -8.44 17.82 -8.43
CA THR A 68 -7.42 17.65 -7.38
C THR A 68 -7.74 16.52 -6.43
N SER A 69 -9.01 16.31 -6.09
CA SER A 69 -9.45 15.18 -5.26
C SER A 69 -9.21 13.83 -5.94
N ARG A 70 -9.44 13.75 -7.25
CA ARG A 70 -9.13 12.53 -8.04
C ARG A 70 -7.63 12.26 -8.07
N LEU A 71 -6.81 13.28 -8.32
CA LEU A 71 -5.36 13.13 -8.33
C LEU A 71 -4.83 12.64 -6.98
N ARG A 72 -5.30 13.21 -5.87
CA ARG A 72 -4.94 12.75 -4.52
C ARG A 72 -5.36 11.30 -4.28
N ALA A 73 -6.58 10.92 -4.70
CA ALA A 73 -7.02 9.54 -4.57
C ALA A 73 -6.07 8.57 -5.32
N THR A 74 -5.71 8.90 -6.57
CA THR A 74 -4.77 8.07 -7.34
C THR A 74 -3.37 8.00 -6.73
N GLU A 75 -2.88 9.10 -6.18
CA GLU A 75 -1.57 9.14 -5.50
C GLU A 75 -1.58 8.27 -4.24
N THR A 76 -2.64 8.35 -3.43
CA THR A 76 -2.77 7.49 -2.24
C THR A 76 -2.87 6.01 -2.58
N GLU A 77 -3.55 5.64 -3.67
CA GLU A 77 -3.60 4.25 -4.12
C GLU A 77 -2.22 3.74 -4.55
N LEU A 78 -1.47 4.56 -5.29
CA LEU A 78 -0.11 4.24 -5.69
C LEU A 78 0.82 4.07 -4.48
N GLU A 79 0.73 4.96 -3.49
CA GLU A 79 1.53 4.87 -2.27
C GLU A 79 1.21 3.57 -1.51
N ARG A 80 -0.06 3.18 -1.40
CA ARG A 80 -0.46 1.91 -0.76
C ARG A 80 0.12 0.70 -1.48
N LEU A 81 0.11 0.71 -2.82
CA LEU A 81 0.71 -0.36 -3.62
C LEU A 81 2.24 -0.42 -3.42
N GLU A 82 2.92 0.72 -3.30
CA GLU A 82 4.35 0.74 -3.00
C GLU A 82 4.65 0.23 -1.59
N GLN A 83 3.84 0.61 -0.60
CA GLN A 83 3.96 0.11 0.77
C GLN A 83 3.79 -1.41 0.82
N GLU A 84 2.75 -1.95 0.17
CA GLU A 84 2.52 -3.40 0.08
C GLU A 84 3.71 -4.13 -0.59
N LYS A 85 4.26 -3.58 -1.67
CA LYS A 85 5.47 -4.13 -2.31
C LYS A 85 6.66 -4.15 -1.36
N ARG A 86 6.88 -3.07 -0.59
CA ARG A 86 7.96 -3.01 0.41
C ARG A 86 7.76 -4.03 1.52
N GLU A 87 6.54 -4.23 1.99
CA GLU A 87 6.23 -5.24 3.02
C GLU A 87 6.51 -6.65 2.52
N ILE A 88 6.07 -6.98 1.30
CA ILE A 88 6.34 -8.27 0.66
C ILE A 88 7.86 -8.50 0.47
N GLU A 89 8.60 -7.45 0.09
CA GLU A 89 10.05 -7.53 -0.06
C GLU A 89 10.74 -7.79 1.29
N LEU A 90 10.33 -7.08 2.34
CA LEU A 90 10.85 -7.29 3.69
C LEU A 90 10.53 -8.70 4.22
N GLU A 91 9.34 -9.22 3.95
CA GLU A 91 8.95 -10.58 4.31
C GLU A 91 9.84 -11.62 3.62
N LYS A 92 10.12 -11.44 2.32
CA LYS A 92 11.04 -12.31 1.57
C LYS A 92 12.44 -12.29 2.18
N ILE A 93 12.96 -11.12 2.52
CA ILE A 93 14.28 -10.96 3.17
C ILE A 93 14.29 -11.67 4.53
N ALA A 94 13.22 -11.54 5.32
CA ALA A 94 13.11 -12.22 6.62
C ALA A 94 13.10 -13.74 6.48
N LEU A 95 12.35 -14.27 5.52
CA LEU A 95 12.28 -15.70 5.25
C LEU A 95 13.63 -16.25 4.73
N GLU A 96 14.30 -15.51 3.86
CA GLU A 96 15.65 -15.86 3.39
C GLU A 96 16.65 -15.90 4.54
N ARG A 97 16.59 -14.91 5.45
CA ARG A 97 17.42 -14.86 6.65
C ARG A 97 17.20 -16.07 7.57
N GLN A 98 15.93 -16.45 7.80
CA GLN A 98 15.62 -17.66 8.58
C GLN A 98 16.18 -18.93 7.92
N ARG A 99 16.08 -19.03 6.60
CA ARG A 99 16.64 -20.16 5.85
C ARG A 99 18.16 -20.26 6.01
N LEU A 100 18.86 -19.12 5.94
CA LEU A 100 20.30 -19.06 6.15
C LEU A 100 20.69 -19.48 7.58
N GLU A 101 19.94 -19.03 8.59
CA GLU A 101 20.19 -19.40 9.99
C GLU A 101 20.04 -20.90 10.22
N LEU A 102 19.01 -21.54 9.62
CA LEU A 102 18.84 -22.99 9.69
C LEU A 102 20.00 -23.74 9.03
N LEU A 103 20.48 -23.26 7.88
CA LEU A 103 21.64 -23.85 7.20
C LEU A 103 22.92 -23.70 8.03
N GLU A 104 23.11 -22.56 8.69
CA GLU A 104 24.24 -22.34 9.60
C GLU A 104 24.20 -23.31 10.79
N GLN A 105 23.04 -23.50 11.40
CA GLN A 105 22.87 -24.48 12.50
C GLN A 105 23.17 -25.91 12.03
N GLN A 106 22.71 -26.29 10.83
CA GLN A 106 23.04 -27.61 10.25
C GLN A 106 24.55 -27.76 10.06
N ALA A 107 25.22 -26.75 9.49
CA ALA A 107 26.66 -26.77 9.29
C ALA A 107 27.44 -26.85 10.62
N LEU A 108 26.95 -26.21 11.69
CA LEU A 108 27.54 -26.33 13.02
C LEU A 108 27.37 -27.74 13.61
N ASN A 109 26.21 -28.36 13.43
CA ASN A 109 25.96 -29.73 13.88
C ASN A 109 26.81 -30.75 13.11
N GLU A 110 27.02 -30.56 11.81
CA GLU A 110 27.92 -31.42 11.02
C GLU A 110 29.39 -31.22 11.40
N ARG A 111 29.76 -30.02 11.86
CA ARG A 111 31.12 -29.70 12.30
C ARG A 111 31.51 -30.28 13.65
N HIS A 112 30.66 -31.06 14.34
CA HIS A 112 31.13 -31.81 15.50
C HIS A 112 32.33 -32.67 15.06
N PRO A 113 33.57 -32.30 15.47
CA PRO A 113 34.70 -33.16 15.21
C PRO A 113 34.37 -34.42 15.97
N TYR A 114 34.16 -35.54 15.25
CA TYR A 114 34.15 -36.85 15.88
C TYR A 114 35.26 -36.83 16.92
N PRO A 115 34.97 -37.13 18.20
CA PRO A 115 36.01 -37.11 19.21
C PRO A 115 37.13 -37.95 18.64
N ILE A 116 38.25 -37.30 18.29
CA ILE A 116 39.43 -38.02 17.88
C ILE A 116 39.79 -38.74 19.16
N TYR A 117 39.36 -39.99 19.28
CA TYR A 117 39.79 -40.89 20.31
C TYR A 117 41.27 -41.11 20.00
N VAL A 118 42.10 -40.16 20.47
CA VAL A 118 43.54 -40.28 20.47
C VAL A 118 43.79 -41.42 21.43
N ASN A 119 43.82 -42.63 20.90
CA ASN A 119 44.03 -43.82 21.68
C ASN A 119 45.39 -43.63 22.37
N PRO A 120 45.46 -43.44 23.70
CA PRO A 120 46.70 -43.14 24.39
C PRO A 120 47.46 -44.45 24.57
N ARG A 121 47.92 -45.01 23.45
CA ARG A 121 48.84 -46.12 23.36
C ARG A 121 49.82 -45.68 22.26
N TYR A 122 51.05 -45.29 22.51
CA TYR A 122 52.02 -45.79 23.46
C TYR A 122 53.04 -44.68 23.73
N ARG A 123 53.06 -44.11 24.93
CA ARG A 123 54.34 -43.61 25.46
C ARG A 123 55.12 -44.86 25.86
N ASN A 124 55.87 -45.41 24.89
CA ASN A 124 56.94 -46.37 25.15
C ASN A 124 58.01 -45.64 25.97
N ARG A 125 57.80 -45.61 27.28
CA ARG A 125 58.84 -45.34 28.27
C ARG A 125 59.07 -46.67 28.97
N TYR A 126 60.33 -47.09 28.93
CA TYR A 126 60.91 -48.35 29.40
C TYR A 126 61.01 -49.46 28.35
N GLY A 127 62.26 -49.66 27.93
CA GLY A 127 62.68 -50.80 27.13
C GLY A 127 62.48 -52.12 27.85
N GLY A 128 62.30 -53.14 27.04
CA GLY A 128 62.32 -54.54 27.43
C GLY A 128 62.47 -55.37 26.14
N PRO A 129 63.58 -56.09 25.94
CA PRO A 129 63.75 -56.95 24.79
C PRO A 129 63.07 -58.29 25.05
N TRP A 130 61.77 -58.39 24.77
CA TRP A 130 61.11 -59.70 24.75
C TRP A 130 60.18 -59.82 23.55
N LEU A 131 60.68 -60.58 22.58
CA LEU A 131 59.92 -61.35 21.60
C LEU A 131 58.70 -61.99 22.28
N ASN A 132 57.51 -61.51 21.96
CA ASN A 132 56.32 -62.34 21.93
C ASN A 132 55.33 -61.74 20.93
N LYS A 133 55.43 -62.22 19.68
CA LYS A 133 54.43 -61.97 18.64
C LYS A 133 53.14 -62.66 19.07
N PRO A 134 52.02 -61.94 19.32
CA PRO A 134 50.75 -62.61 19.51
C PRO A 134 50.33 -63.30 18.20
N PRO A 135 49.70 -64.49 18.27
CA PRO A 135 49.25 -65.19 17.09
C PRO A 135 48.20 -64.36 16.36
N TYR A 136 48.31 -64.34 15.02
CA TYR A 136 47.38 -63.75 14.07
C TYR A 136 45.92 -63.99 14.48
N ARG A 137 45.25 -62.99 15.06
CA ARG A 137 43.79 -62.98 15.10
C ARG A 137 43.31 -62.68 13.70
N LYS A 138 42.71 -63.68 13.05
CA LYS A 138 41.90 -63.49 11.84
C LYS A 138 40.80 -62.49 12.19
N PHE A 139 40.87 -61.29 11.62
CA PHE A 139 39.76 -60.36 11.67
C PHE A 139 38.59 -61.00 10.93
N PRO A 140 37.40 -61.11 11.54
CA PRO A 140 36.22 -61.59 10.83
C PRO A 140 35.94 -60.64 9.67
N ASN A 141 35.71 -61.20 8.49
CA ASN A 141 35.31 -60.50 7.28
C ASN A 141 34.15 -59.55 7.62
N ARG A 142 34.44 -58.25 7.71
CA ARG A 142 33.40 -57.24 7.79
C ARG A 142 32.76 -57.19 6.41
N PRO A 143 31.47 -57.51 6.26
CA PRO A 143 30.82 -57.42 4.97
C PRO A 143 30.91 -55.98 4.46
N PRO A 144 31.07 -55.76 3.15
CA PRO A 144 31.06 -54.42 2.58
C PRO A 144 29.72 -53.77 2.93
N ILE A 145 29.78 -52.66 3.67
CA ILE A 145 28.62 -51.81 3.90
C ILE A 145 28.28 -51.25 2.52
N ASN A 146 27.24 -51.81 1.90
CA ASN A 146 26.66 -51.30 0.68
C ASN A 146 25.98 -49.97 1.05
N SER A 147 26.73 -48.86 0.97
CA SER A 147 26.18 -47.52 1.06
C SER A 147 25.30 -47.33 -0.16
N GLN A 148 24.01 -47.69 -0.02
CA GLN A 148 23.02 -47.28 -0.99
C GLN A 148 23.04 -45.75 -0.99
N SER A 149 23.66 -45.18 -2.02
CA SER A 149 23.57 -43.77 -2.34
C SER A 149 22.11 -43.52 -2.73
N VAL A 150 21.29 -43.20 -1.73
CA VAL A 150 19.93 -42.77 -1.96
C VAL A 150 20.05 -41.40 -2.61
N ASN A 151 19.88 -41.34 -3.92
CA ASN A 151 19.81 -40.07 -4.63
C ASN A 151 18.68 -39.25 -3.97
N PRO A 152 18.96 -38.03 -3.49
CA PRO A 152 17.91 -37.20 -2.91
C PRO A 152 16.83 -37.00 -3.97
N PRO A 153 15.54 -36.99 -3.58
CA PRO A 153 14.46 -36.79 -4.52
C PRO A 153 14.66 -35.46 -5.24
N THR A 154 14.76 -35.52 -6.57
CA THR A 154 14.76 -34.33 -7.43
C THR A 154 13.37 -33.70 -7.33
N VAL A 155 13.20 -32.79 -6.38
CA VAL A 155 12.00 -31.95 -6.33
C VAL A 155 12.18 -30.88 -7.39
N ASN A 156 11.57 -31.10 -8.56
CA ASN A 156 11.45 -30.04 -9.56
C ASN A 156 10.61 -28.92 -8.91
N PRO A 157 11.14 -27.70 -8.78
CA PRO A 157 10.35 -26.60 -8.25
C PRO A 157 9.13 -26.40 -9.15
N PRO A 158 7.96 -26.08 -8.58
CA PRO A 158 6.78 -25.81 -9.37
C PRO A 158 7.09 -24.68 -10.37
N THR A 159 6.89 -24.96 -11.65
CA THR A 159 6.97 -23.95 -12.70
C THR A 159 5.80 -23.00 -12.52
N VAL A 160 5.98 -21.93 -11.75
CA VAL A 160 5.01 -20.83 -11.68
C VAL A 160 5.16 -20.04 -12.97
N ASN A 161 4.26 -20.27 -13.92
CA ASN A 161 4.14 -19.39 -15.06
C ASN A 161 3.71 -18.01 -14.52
N PRO A 162 4.49 -16.94 -14.75
CA PRO A 162 4.09 -15.61 -14.33
C PRO A 162 2.75 -15.27 -14.99
N PRO A 163 1.85 -14.55 -14.29
CA PRO A 163 0.59 -14.13 -14.89
C PRO A 163 0.89 -13.31 -16.14
N THR A 164 0.35 -13.76 -17.28
CA THR A 164 0.39 -13.00 -18.53
C THR A 164 -0.49 -11.76 -18.35
N VAL A 165 0.13 -10.65 -17.94
CA VAL A 165 -0.52 -9.34 -17.94
C VAL A 165 -0.61 -8.90 -19.39
N ASN A 166 -1.79 -9.07 -19.99
CA ASN A 166 -2.06 -8.42 -21.27
C ASN A 166 -2.03 -6.91 -21.03
N PRO A 167 -1.15 -6.15 -21.72
CA PRO A 167 -1.14 -4.70 -21.57
C PRO A 167 -2.52 -4.14 -21.95
N PRO A 168 -3.01 -3.11 -21.25
CA PRO A 168 -4.24 -2.45 -21.64
C PRO A 168 -4.11 -1.98 -23.08
N THR A 169 -5.02 -2.43 -23.95
CA THR A 169 -5.16 -1.92 -25.31
C THR A 169 -5.58 -0.45 -25.22
N VAL A 170 -4.60 0.46 -25.24
CA VAL A 170 -4.85 1.89 -25.37
C VAL A 170 -5.39 2.11 -26.77
N ASN A 171 -6.71 2.29 -26.87
CA ASN A 171 -7.32 2.81 -28.07
C ASN A 171 -6.92 4.28 -28.18
N PRO A 172 -6.14 4.70 -29.19
CA PRO A 172 -5.81 6.10 -29.37
C PRO A 172 -7.08 6.83 -29.81
N GLN A 173 -7.78 7.44 -28.86
CA GLN A 173 -8.76 8.46 -29.19
C GLN A 173 -7.97 9.68 -29.68
N ASN A 174 -8.18 10.01 -30.95
CA ASN A 174 -7.74 11.25 -31.60
C ASN A 174 -8.09 12.46 -30.73
N GLY A 175 -7.14 12.90 -29.90
CA GLY A 175 -7.18 14.18 -29.22
C GLY A 175 -6.80 15.27 -30.20
N SER A 176 -7.81 15.97 -30.73
CA SER A 176 -7.65 17.19 -31.50
C SER A 176 -6.91 18.25 -30.66
N LEU A 177 -5.67 18.55 -31.02
CA LEU A 177 -4.84 19.60 -30.43
C LEU A 177 -5.50 20.96 -30.69
N SER A 178 -6.29 21.42 -29.71
CA SER A 178 -6.83 22.77 -29.69
C SER A 178 -5.83 23.70 -29.01
N ASN A 179 -4.93 24.23 -29.82
CA ASN A 179 -4.34 25.57 -29.78
C ASN A 179 -4.45 26.34 -28.43
N ILE A 180 -3.44 26.21 -27.57
CA ILE A 180 -3.26 27.08 -26.40
C ILE A 180 -2.47 28.31 -26.85
N ASN A 181 -3.13 29.47 -26.83
CA ASN A 181 -2.55 30.76 -27.14
C ASN A 181 -2.06 31.41 -25.83
N PRO A 182 -0.74 31.61 -25.60
CA PRO A 182 -0.25 32.19 -24.35
C PRO A 182 -0.43 33.72 -24.38
N SER A 183 -1.44 34.23 -23.68
CA SER A 183 -1.53 35.67 -23.39
C SER A 183 -0.56 36.05 -22.28
N ASN A 184 0.55 36.68 -22.69
CA ASN A 184 1.44 37.45 -21.85
C ASN A 184 0.66 38.49 -21.03
N THR A 185 0.72 38.39 -19.70
CA THR A 185 0.43 39.52 -18.81
C THR A 185 1.58 39.68 -17.83
N SER A 186 2.41 40.70 -18.07
CA SER A 186 3.43 41.18 -17.12
C SER A 186 2.75 41.96 -15.99
N PRO A 187 3.07 41.72 -14.71
CA PRO A 187 2.66 42.61 -13.63
C PRO A 187 3.60 43.82 -13.54
N THR A 188 3.06 45.02 -13.77
CA THR A 188 3.71 46.30 -13.44
C THR A 188 3.54 46.55 -11.95
N ILE A 189 4.63 46.50 -11.19
CA ILE A 189 4.66 46.86 -9.77
C ILE A 189 4.86 48.36 -9.68
N ALA A 190 3.79 49.08 -9.30
CA ALA A 190 3.86 50.48 -8.91
C ALA A 190 4.20 50.58 -7.41
N ILE A 191 5.30 51.25 -7.08
CA ILE A 191 5.70 51.61 -5.73
C ILE A 191 5.22 53.04 -5.47
N PRO A 192 4.37 53.32 -4.46
CA PRO A 192 4.03 54.69 -4.07
C PRO A 192 5.08 55.29 -3.11
N PRO A 193 5.11 56.64 -2.98
CA PRO A 193 6.19 57.40 -2.32
C PRO A 193 6.25 57.26 -0.79
#